data_AF-I6SUI5-F1
#
_entry.id   AF-I6SUI5-F1
#
_cell.length_a   1.000
_cell.length_b   1.000
_cell.length_c   1.000
_cell.angle_alpha   90.00
_cell.angle_beta   90.00
_cell.angle_gamma   90.00
#
_symmetry.space_group_name_H-M   'P 1'
#
loop_
_entity.id
_entity.type
_entity.pdbx_description
1 polymer ?
#
loop_
_entity_poly.entity_id
_entity_poly.type
_entity_poly.pdbx_seq_one_letter_code
_entity_poly.pdbx_strand_id
1 'polypeptide(L)'
;GGNSSMLSLLLPSLTHLNLAHNQLLSLPPESSLLPGHLLQLDISYNHLLSVSAENFAALSSLLSLHMESNRLHKFDHELFHRQHPRLQELGICDNELSLTLMHNMLIYMSDRGVHLPASCLLRLAHSKDTKSLTDEPVTAAQTCSPAGVGGIHPYWTTRDVLAMVTLLV
;
A
#
# COMPACT_ATOMS: atom_id res chain seq x y z
N GLY A 1 14.49 -17.70 -9.87
CA GLY A 1 15.11 -16.55 -9.20
C GLY A 1 16.16 -15.89 -10.07
N GLY A 2 15.76 -15.30 -11.20
CA GLY A 2 16.70 -14.63 -12.13
C GLY A 2 16.43 -13.15 -12.38
N ASN A 3 15.25 -12.62 -11.99
CA ASN A 3 14.82 -11.29 -12.44
C ASN A 3 14.99 -10.22 -11.34
N SER A 4 14.81 -10.59 -10.07
CA SER A 4 15.05 -9.74 -8.89
C SER A 4 16.44 -9.08 -8.88
N SER A 5 17.39 -9.75 -9.53
CA SER A 5 18.79 -9.34 -9.62
C SER A 5 19.04 -8.20 -10.62
N MET A 6 18.18 -7.98 -11.62
CA MET A 6 18.49 -6.97 -12.66
C MET A 6 18.24 -5.54 -12.19
N LEU A 7 17.13 -5.26 -11.52
CA LEU A 7 16.84 -3.89 -11.06
C LEU A 7 17.61 -3.48 -9.82
N SER A 8 17.93 -4.43 -8.94
CA SER A 8 18.87 -4.17 -7.84
C SER A 8 20.26 -3.76 -8.33
N LEU A 9 20.65 -4.19 -9.55
CA LEU A 9 21.85 -3.71 -10.22
C LEU A 9 21.67 -2.34 -10.89
N LEU A 10 20.47 -2.01 -11.39
CA LEU A 10 20.19 -0.70 -12.00
C LEU A 10 20.05 0.43 -10.98
N LEU A 11 19.47 0.13 -9.81
CA LEU A 11 19.18 1.11 -8.76
C LEU A 11 19.77 0.65 -7.41
N PRO A 12 21.11 0.52 -7.29
CA PRO A 12 21.77 -0.10 -6.13
C PRO A 12 21.68 0.73 -4.84
N SER A 13 21.20 1.98 -4.93
CA SER A 13 21.06 2.89 -3.79
C SER A 13 19.60 3.27 -3.49
N LEU A 14 18.63 2.65 -4.18
CA LEU A 14 17.23 2.96 -3.97
C LEU A 14 16.75 2.36 -2.65
N THR A 15 16.61 3.21 -1.65
CA THR A 15 16.15 2.85 -0.31
C THR A 15 14.71 3.28 -0.05
N HIS A 16 14.19 4.24 -0.80
CA HIS A 16 12.87 4.82 -0.64
C HIS A 16 12.21 4.91 -2.00
N LEU A 17 10.99 4.38 -2.13
CA LEU A 17 10.21 4.45 -3.34
C LEU A 17 8.80 4.92 -3.01
N ASN A 18 8.41 6.07 -3.58
CA ASN A 18 7.07 6.62 -3.45
C ASN A 18 6.34 6.53 -4.80
N LEU A 19 5.26 5.77 -4.81
CA LEU A 19 4.30 5.57 -5.90
C LEU A 19 2.88 5.95 -5.45
N ALA A 20 2.74 6.75 -4.39
CA ALA A 20 1.46 7.22 -3.91
C ALA A 20 0.75 8.09 -4.96
N HIS A 21 -0.58 8.18 -4.85
CA HIS A 21 -1.41 9.03 -5.71
C HIS A 21 -1.30 8.70 -7.21
N ASN A 22 -1.20 7.41 -7.53
CA ASN A 22 -1.23 6.91 -8.90
C ASN A 22 -2.52 6.12 -9.16
N GLN A 23 -2.60 5.48 -10.32
CA GLN A 23 -3.77 4.73 -10.78
C GLN A 23 -3.50 3.21 -10.82
N LEU A 24 -2.63 2.71 -9.94
CA LEU A 24 -2.25 1.30 -9.93
C LEU A 24 -3.44 0.43 -9.55
N LEU A 25 -3.81 -0.50 -10.43
CA LEU A 25 -4.91 -1.47 -10.20
C LEU A 25 -4.40 -2.78 -9.58
N SER A 26 -3.14 -3.13 -9.83
CA SER A 26 -2.50 -4.32 -9.31
C SER A 26 -0.99 -4.14 -9.19
N LEU A 27 -0.38 -4.95 -8.33
CA LEU A 27 1.07 -5.18 -8.33
C LEU A 27 1.35 -6.45 -9.14
N PRO A 28 2.31 -6.44 -10.07
CA PRO A 28 2.70 -7.59 -10.84
C PRO A 28 3.32 -8.61 -9.89
N PRO A 29 3.22 -9.92 -10.20
CA PRO A 29 3.98 -10.95 -9.49
C PRO A 29 5.50 -10.73 -9.58
N GLU A 30 5.92 -9.95 -10.58
CA GLU A 30 7.28 -9.47 -10.81
C GLU A 30 7.66 -8.28 -9.91
N SER A 31 6.85 -7.86 -8.94
CA SER A 31 7.28 -6.83 -7.96
C SER A 31 8.47 -7.26 -7.09
N SER A 32 8.86 -8.54 -7.17
CA SER A 32 10.18 -9.05 -6.78
C SER A 32 11.37 -8.40 -7.50
N LEU A 33 11.11 -7.57 -8.52
CA LEU A 33 12.09 -6.72 -9.17
C LEU A 33 12.54 -5.55 -8.28
N LEU A 34 11.77 -5.15 -7.27
CA LEU A 34 12.23 -4.10 -6.36
C LEU A 34 13.46 -4.57 -5.56
N PRO A 35 14.42 -3.67 -5.28
CA PRO A 35 15.62 -4.05 -4.57
C PRO A 35 15.32 -4.52 -3.15
N GLY A 36 15.91 -5.64 -2.73
CA GLY A 36 15.71 -6.16 -1.37
C GLY A 36 16.28 -5.29 -0.25
N HIS A 37 17.08 -4.27 -0.61
CA HIS A 37 17.57 -3.24 0.31
C HIS A 37 16.63 -2.03 0.43
N LEU A 38 15.47 -2.04 -0.23
CA LEU A 38 14.46 -1.01 -0.06
C LEU A 38 13.98 -0.98 1.40
N LEU A 39 13.97 0.20 1.99
CA LEU A 39 13.59 0.44 3.39
C LEU A 39 12.16 0.97 3.50
N GLN A 40 11.72 1.77 2.54
CA GLN A 40 10.39 2.37 2.53
C GLN A 40 9.73 2.25 1.16
N LEU A 41 8.48 1.80 1.16
CA LEU A 41 7.64 1.72 -0.02
C LEU A 41 6.29 2.37 0.28
N ASP A 42 5.94 3.38 -0.51
CA ASP A 42 4.63 4.01 -0.45
C ASP A 42 3.88 3.74 -1.76
N ILE A 43 2.76 3.03 -1.67
CA ILE A 43 1.81 2.74 -2.75
C ILE A 43 0.39 3.16 -2.36
N SER A 44 0.28 4.09 -1.40
CA SER A 44 -0.99 4.62 -0.91
C SER A 44 -1.74 5.40 -2.00
N TYR A 45 -3.04 5.66 -1.79
CA TYR A 45 -3.87 6.45 -2.71
C TYR A 45 -3.81 5.94 -4.17
N ASN A 46 -3.97 4.64 -4.34
CA ASN A 46 -4.04 3.95 -5.63
C ASN A 46 -5.39 3.23 -5.76
N HIS A 47 -5.51 2.26 -6.66
CA HIS A 47 -6.74 1.50 -6.91
C HIS A 47 -6.52 -0.01 -6.76
N LEU A 48 -5.59 -0.42 -5.89
CA LEU A 48 -5.24 -1.82 -5.70
C LEU A 48 -6.40 -2.58 -5.07
N LEU A 49 -6.83 -3.66 -5.72
CA LEU A 49 -7.90 -4.55 -5.23
C LEU A 49 -7.37 -5.68 -4.34
N SER A 50 -6.11 -6.06 -4.54
CA SER A 50 -5.45 -7.10 -3.76
C SER A 50 -3.94 -6.92 -3.76
N VAL A 51 -3.33 -7.26 -2.65
CA VAL A 51 -1.89 -7.48 -2.53
C VAL A 51 -1.67 -8.83 -1.86
N SER A 52 -0.64 -9.56 -2.30
CA SER A 52 -0.19 -10.80 -1.66
C SER A 52 1.16 -10.56 -0.99
N ALA A 53 1.49 -11.37 0.01
CA ALA A 53 2.79 -11.31 0.65
C ALA A 53 3.94 -11.61 -0.35
N GLU A 54 3.65 -12.41 -1.39
CA GLU A 54 4.57 -12.69 -2.50
C GLU A 54 4.93 -11.43 -3.31
N ASN A 55 4.02 -10.45 -3.41
CA ASN A 55 4.35 -9.18 -4.09
C ASN A 55 5.52 -8.46 -3.42
N PHE A 56 5.75 -8.69 -2.13
CA PHE A 56 6.78 -8.00 -1.36
C PHE A 56 7.93 -8.91 -0.94
N ALA A 57 7.89 -10.22 -1.25
CA ALA A 57 8.82 -11.21 -0.72
C ALA A 57 10.32 -10.91 -0.97
N ALA A 58 10.66 -10.11 -1.97
CA ALA A 58 12.04 -9.68 -2.22
C ALA A 58 12.51 -8.54 -1.28
N LEU A 59 11.59 -7.77 -0.70
CA LEU A 59 11.82 -6.57 0.12
C LEU A 59 12.22 -6.92 1.56
N SER A 60 13.27 -7.72 1.73
CA SER A 60 13.69 -8.25 3.03
C SER A 60 14.15 -7.19 4.05
N SER A 61 14.49 -5.99 3.59
CA SER A 61 14.93 -4.86 4.44
C SER A 61 13.83 -3.85 4.75
N LEU A 62 12.58 -4.10 4.31
CA LEU A 62 11.49 -3.13 4.44
C LEU A 62 11.21 -2.80 5.91
N LEU A 63 11.20 -1.50 6.21
CA LEU A 63 10.89 -0.92 7.52
C LEU A 63 9.51 -0.28 7.53
N SER A 64 9.09 0.33 6.43
CA SER A 64 7.78 0.97 6.31
C SER A 64 7.11 0.62 4.99
N LEU A 65 5.82 0.29 5.07
CA LEU A 65 4.95 0.05 3.92
C LEU A 65 3.65 0.83 4.09
N HIS A 66 3.36 1.70 3.13
CA HIS A 66 2.12 2.48 3.09
C HIS A 66 1.26 2.05 1.89
N MET A 67 0.02 1.65 2.17
CA MET A 67 -0.96 1.14 1.21
C MET A 67 -2.37 1.65 1.52
N GLU A 68 -2.49 2.66 2.37
CA GLU A 68 -3.76 3.28 2.72
C GLU A 68 -4.48 3.86 1.49
N SER A 69 -5.79 4.04 1.60
CA SER A 69 -6.61 4.59 0.51
C SER A 69 -6.48 3.80 -0.80
N ASN A 70 -6.54 2.48 -0.69
CA ASN A 70 -6.69 1.54 -1.80
C ASN A 70 -8.06 0.82 -1.67
N ARG A 71 -8.27 -0.29 -2.40
CA ARG A 71 -9.52 -1.08 -2.38
C ARG A 71 -9.27 -2.52 -1.93
N LEU A 72 -8.34 -2.72 -1.00
CA LEU A 72 -7.98 -4.05 -0.52
C LEU A 72 -9.09 -4.64 0.34
N HIS A 73 -9.60 -5.82 -0.03
CA HIS A 73 -10.64 -6.52 0.74
C HIS A 73 -10.08 -7.61 1.67
N LYS A 74 -8.84 -8.04 1.43
CA LYS A 74 -8.15 -9.09 2.20
C LYS A 74 -6.68 -8.75 2.36
N PHE A 75 -6.11 -9.17 3.48
CA PHE A 75 -4.69 -9.04 3.76
C PHE A 75 -4.27 -10.09 4.81
N ASP A 76 -3.33 -10.96 4.46
CA ASP A 76 -2.78 -11.95 5.38
C ASP A 76 -1.63 -11.33 6.18
N HIS A 77 -2.01 -10.63 7.24
CA HIS A 77 -1.10 -9.86 8.07
C HIS A 77 -0.07 -10.75 8.78
N GLU A 78 -0.43 -11.97 9.20
CA GLU A 78 0.50 -12.88 9.87
C GLU A 78 1.59 -13.39 8.93
N LEU A 79 1.20 -13.82 7.72
CA LEU A 79 2.16 -14.24 6.70
C LEU A 79 3.05 -13.07 6.29
N PHE A 80 2.46 -11.89 6.08
CA PHE A 80 3.20 -10.71 5.69
C PHE A 80 4.28 -10.35 6.72
N HIS A 81 3.93 -10.29 8.01
CA HIS A 81 4.89 -10.01 9.08
C HIS A 81 5.97 -11.08 9.20
N ARG A 82 5.64 -12.38 9.02
CA ARG A 82 6.63 -13.46 9.02
C ARG A 82 7.69 -13.29 7.92
N GLN A 83 7.30 -12.78 6.76
CA GLN A 83 8.21 -12.52 5.64
C GLN A 83 9.00 -11.21 5.80
N HIS A 84 8.47 -10.25 6.57
CA HIS A 84 9.06 -8.92 6.77
C HIS A 84 9.28 -8.64 8.27
N PRO A 85 10.13 -9.40 8.98
CA PRO A 85 10.29 -9.31 10.43
C PRO A 85 10.94 -8.00 10.91
N ARG A 86 11.41 -7.15 9.98
CA ARG A 86 12.02 -5.84 10.28
C ARG A 86 11.02 -4.69 10.14
N LEU A 87 9.79 -4.97 9.70
CA LEU A 87 8.77 -3.95 9.50
C LEU A 87 8.50 -3.25 10.84
N GLN A 88 8.50 -1.93 10.80
CA GLN A 88 8.24 -1.05 11.95
C GLN A 88 6.92 -0.30 11.76
N GLU A 89 6.48 -0.08 10.52
CA GLU A 89 5.28 0.67 10.23
C GLU A 89 4.49 0.04 9.08
N LEU A 90 3.16 -0.04 9.25
CA LEU A 90 2.23 -0.53 8.24
C LEU A 90 1.03 0.41 8.12
N GLY A 91 0.98 1.17 7.02
CA GLY A 91 -0.20 1.89 6.58
C GLY A 91 -1.07 1.02 5.69
N ILE A 92 -2.28 0.70 6.13
CA ILE A 92 -3.25 -0.09 5.34
C ILE A 92 -4.69 0.38 5.53
N CYS A 93 -4.87 1.49 6.21
CA CYS A 93 -6.19 1.98 6.58
C CYS A 93 -6.89 2.61 5.38
N ASP A 94 -8.17 2.92 5.51
CA ASP A 94 -8.95 3.43 4.36
C ASP A 94 -8.96 2.48 3.14
N ASN A 95 -8.91 1.17 3.41
CA ASN A 95 -9.16 0.10 2.45
C ASN A 95 -10.56 -0.52 2.62
N GLU A 96 -10.89 -1.61 1.94
CA GLU A 96 -12.18 -2.30 2.05
C GLU A 96 -12.11 -3.56 2.94
N LEU A 97 -11.20 -3.54 3.92
CA LEU A 97 -10.98 -4.61 4.89
C LEU A 97 -12.14 -4.70 5.88
N SER A 98 -12.53 -5.92 6.26
CA SER A 98 -13.55 -6.12 7.29
C SER A 98 -13.09 -5.60 8.65
N LEU A 99 -14.02 -5.11 9.47
CA LEU A 99 -13.72 -4.60 10.82
C LEU A 99 -13.04 -5.66 11.70
N THR A 100 -13.48 -6.92 11.59
CA THR A 100 -12.88 -8.05 12.30
C THR A 100 -11.42 -8.26 11.89
N LEU A 101 -11.13 -8.23 10.59
CA LEU A 101 -9.75 -8.36 10.09
C LEU A 101 -8.89 -7.18 10.57
N MET A 102 -9.39 -5.95 10.47
CA MET A 102 -8.73 -4.75 10.96
C MET A 102 -8.39 -4.84 12.45
N HIS A 103 -9.33 -5.30 13.27
CA HIS A 103 -9.15 -5.44 14.70
C HIS A 103 -8.09 -6.50 15.05
N ASN A 104 -8.18 -7.69 14.43
CA ASN A 104 -7.22 -8.77 14.65
C ASN A 104 -5.81 -8.37 14.23
N MET A 105 -5.70 -7.73 13.06
CA MET A 105 -4.43 -7.24 12.54
C MET A 105 -3.83 -6.16 13.45
N LEU A 106 -4.63 -5.20 13.92
CA LEU A 106 -4.16 -4.15 14.82
C LEU A 106 -3.55 -4.75 16.09
N ILE A 107 -4.24 -5.71 16.73
CA ILE A 107 -3.73 -6.38 17.92
C ILE A 107 -2.43 -7.13 17.61
N TYR A 108 -2.45 -7.97 16.57
CA TYR A 108 -1.31 -8.81 16.19
C TYR A 108 -0.05 -8.00 15.90
N MET A 109 -0.20 -6.92 15.13
CA MET A 109 0.90 -6.06 14.69
C MET A 109 1.44 -5.21 15.84
N SER A 110 0.55 -4.64 16.65
CA SER A 110 0.95 -3.82 17.80
C SER A 110 1.70 -4.64 18.85
N ASP A 111 1.27 -5.88 19.11
CA ASP A 111 1.94 -6.83 20.02
C ASP A 111 3.38 -7.15 19.58
N ARG A 112 3.67 -7.04 18.28
CA ARG A 112 4.99 -7.27 17.68
C ARG A 112 5.80 -5.98 17.46
N GLY A 113 5.29 -4.85 17.93
CA GLY A 113 5.97 -3.56 17.81
C GLY A 113 5.87 -2.93 16.41
N VAL A 114 4.97 -3.41 15.55
CA VAL A 114 4.66 -2.75 14.28
C VAL A 114 3.63 -1.65 14.53
N HIS A 115 4.00 -0.42 14.22
CA HIS A 115 3.15 0.75 14.32
C HIS A 115 2.12 0.79 13.19
N LEU A 116 0.86 1.06 13.53
CA LEU A 116 -0.19 1.37 12.56
C LEU A 116 -0.59 2.85 12.72
N PRO A 117 -0.78 3.60 11.63
CA PRO A 117 -1.21 4.99 11.70
C PRO A 117 -2.46 5.22 12.55
N ALA A 118 -2.56 6.36 13.22
CA ALA A 118 -3.71 6.69 14.07
C ALA A 118 -5.06 6.68 13.32
N SER A 119 -5.04 6.92 11.99
CA SER A 119 -6.22 6.81 11.11
C SER A 119 -6.89 5.42 11.19
N CYS A 120 -6.10 4.37 11.46
CA CYS A 120 -6.59 3.01 11.65
C CYS A 120 -7.47 2.86 12.89
N LEU A 121 -7.12 3.55 13.97
CA LEU A 121 -7.84 3.50 15.24
C LEU A 121 -9.18 4.25 15.15
N LEU A 122 -9.19 5.38 14.44
CA LEU A 122 -10.39 6.19 14.24
C LEU A 122 -11.48 5.41 13.50
N ARG A 123 -11.12 4.60 12.50
CA ARG A 123 -12.10 3.79 11.76
C ARG A 123 -12.77 2.73 12.63
N LEU A 124 -12.01 2.11 13.54
CA LEU A 124 -12.57 1.17 14.52
C LEU A 124 -13.46 1.89 15.53
N ALA A 125 -13.12 3.12 15.93
CA ALA A 125 -13.94 3.94 16.81
C ALA A 125 -15.28 4.34 16.16
N HIS A 126 -15.27 4.90 14.94
CA HIS A 126 -16.47 5.33 14.23
C HIS A 126 -17.43 4.17 13.86
N SER A 127 -16.93 2.94 13.77
CA SER A 127 -17.78 1.75 13.55
C SER A 127 -18.69 1.41 14.73
N LYS A 128 -18.35 1.84 15.95
CA LYS A 128 -19.21 1.64 17.13
C LYS A 128 -20.36 2.64 17.21
N ASP A 129 -20.18 3.82 16.62
CA ASP A 129 -21.14 4.93 16.67
C ASP A 129 -22.19 4.89 15.54
N THR A 130 -21.98 4.09 14.49
CA THR A 130 -22.86 4.02 13.31
C THR A 130 -24.04 3.05 13.44
N LYS A 131 -24.36 2.57 14.65
CA LYS A 131 -25.56 1.74 14.91
C LYS A 131 -26.83 2.54 15.24
N SER A 132 -26.82 3.86 15.09
CA SER A 132 -27.98 4.72 15.33
C SER A 132 -28.02 5.86 14.32
N LEU A 133 -29.12 5.90 13.56
CA LEU A 133 -29.70 7.01 12.78
C LEU A 133 -29.76 6.76 11.26
N THR A 134 -31.01 6.51 10.86
CA THR A 134 -31.60 6.43 9.52
C THR A 134 -31.87 7.82 8.92
N ASP A 135 -31.88 7.85 7.58
CA ASP A 135 -32.59 8.73 6.62
C ASP A 135 -32.06 10.13 6.19
N GLU A 136 -31.55 10.16 4.94
CA GLU A 136 -31.73 11.14 3.79
C GLU A 136 -31.41 12.65 3.92
N PRO A 137 -31.27 13.45 2.82
CA PRO A 137 -30.93 13.18 1.41
C PRO A 137 -29.73 14.02 0.87
N VAL A 138 -29.33 13.74 -0.38
CA VAL A 138 -28.29 14.39 -1.20
C VAL A 138 -28.62 15.84 -1.60
N THR A 139 -27.67 16.80 -1.54
CA THR A 139 -27.44 17.82 -2.61
C THR A 139 -26.16 18.67 -2.46
N ALA A 140 -25.54 18.92 -3.63
CA ALA A 140 -24.73 20.07 -4.06
C ALA A 140 -23.25 20.23 -3.63
N ALA A 141 -22.38 19.73 -4.52
CA ALA A 141 -21.31 20.46 -5.22
C ALA A 141 -20.48 21.54 -4.49
N GLN A 142 -19.16 21.31 -4.40
CA GLN A 142 -18.18 22.37 -4.65
C GLN A 142 -16.95 21.83 -5.39
N THR A 143 -16.74 22.42 -6.57
CA THR A 143 -15.61 22.29 -7.48
C THR A 143 -14.32 22.89 -6.91
N CYS A 144 -13.19 22.24 -7.18
CA CYS A 144 -11.92 22.93 -7.41
C CYS A 144 -11.14 22.18 -8.52
N SER A 145 -10.83 22.91 -9.60
CA SER A 145 -9.95 22.50 -10.71
C SER A 145 -8.74 23.45 -10.75
N PRO A 146 -7.81 23.34 -11.71
CA PRO A 146 -6.91 22.23 -11.99
C PRO A 146 -5.43 22.68 -11.94
N ALA A 147 -4.53 21.81 -11.53
CA ALA A 147 -3.10 21.88 -11.86
C ALA A 147 -2.63 20.42 -11.94
N GLY A 148 -2.48 19.83 -13.12
CA GLY A 148 -1.23 19.91 -13.89
C GLY A 148 -0.15 19.19 -13.07
N VAL A 149 0.08 17.89 -13.23
CA VAL A 149 0.48 17.21 -14.47
C VAL A 149 -0.24 15.86 -14.58
N GLY A 150 -1.04 15.70 -15.64
CA GLY A 150 -1.51 14.38 -16.05
C GLY A 150 -0.35 13.62 -16.66
N GLY A 151 -0.12 12.38 -16.23
CA GLY A 151 1.04 11.67 -16.74
C GLY A 151 1.20 10.23 -16.30
N ILE A 152 0.13 9.45 -16.17
CA ILE A 152 0.21 7.99 -16.24
C ILE A 152 -1.05 7.46 -16.93
N HIS A 153 -0.86 6.69 -18.02
CA HIS A 153 -1.94 6.11 -18.82
C HIS A 153 -2.74 5.08 -18.00
N PRO A 154 -4.08 4.94 -18.18
CA PRO A 154 -4.97 4.11 -17.34
C PRO A 154 -4.69 2.59 -17.33
N TYR A 155 -3.62 2.13 -17.98
CA TYR A 155 -3.19 0.73 -18.03
C TYR A 155 -1.77 0.50 -17.51
N TRP A 156 -1.09 1.51 -16.94
CA TRP A 156 0.25 1.28 -16.40
C TRP A 156 0.20 0.39 -15.17
N THR A 157 0.89 -0.74 -15.29
CA THR A 157 1.27 -1.60 -14.18
C THR A 157 2.43 -0.98 -13.42
N THR A 158 2.72 -1.41 -12.19
CA THR A 158 3.97 -0.97 -11.54
C THR A 158 5.20 -1.38 -12.35
N ARG A 159 5.12 -2.39 -13.23
CA ARG A 159 6.19 -2.70 -14.20
C ARG A 159 6.38 -1.59 -15.23
N ASP A 160 5.32 -0.93 -15.68
CA ASP A 160 5.44 0.21 -16.60
C ASP A 160 6.01 1.44 -15.88
N VAL A 161 5.63 1.63 -14.61
CA VAL A 161 6.21 2.66 -13.75
C VAL A 161 7.68 2.37 -13.45
N LEU A 162 8.04 1.12 -13.14
CA LEU A 162 9.43 0.71 -12.92
C LEU A 162 10.24 0.79 -14.21
N ALA A 163 9.67 0.43 -15.36
CA ALA A 163 10.29 0.61 -16.67
C ALA A 163 10.57 2.09 -16.96
N MET A 164 9.65 2.99 -16.61
CA MET A 164 9.87 4.43 -16.67
C MET A 164 10.97 4.90 -15.72
N VAL A 165 10.99 4.43 -14.47
CA VAL A 165 12.05 4.75 -13.50
C VAL A 165 13.42 4.25 -14.00
N THR A 166 13.48 3.12 -14.71
CA THR A 166 14.74 2.63 -15.32
C THR A 166 15.15 3.35 -16.60
N LEU A 167 14.24 4.01 -17.32
CA LEU A 167 14.53 4.78 -18.53
C LEU A 167 15.00 6.21 -18.23
N LEU A 168 14.87 6.66 -16.97
CA LEU A 168 15.28 7.98 -16.49
C LEU A 168 16.69 8.01 -15.87
N VAL A 169 17.41 6.88 -15.90
CA VAL A 169 18.85 6.76 -15.58
C VAL A 169 19.63 6.50 -16.86
#